data_AF-A0A0G0PT64-F1
#
_entry.id   AF-A0A0G0PT64-F1
#
_cell.length_a   1.000
_cell.length_b   1.000
_cell.length_c   1.000
_cell.angle_alpha   90.00
_cell.angle_beta   90.00
_cell.angle_gamma   90.00
#
_symmetry.space_group_name_H-M   'P 1'
#
loop_
_entity.id
_entity.type
_entity.pdbx_description
1 polymer ?
#
loop_
_entity_poly.entity_id
_entity_poly.type
_entity_poly.pdbx_seq_one_letter_code
_entity_poly.pdbx_strand_id
1 'polypeptide(L)'
;MNIQLANLSTDLRRISNWLYEGKIGFVNNYIVKIRDKYQIDNPVGPYDDVWKEIALIAQGHEGRLRSADRATTLSSILLQEALKSEK
;
A
#
# COMPACT_ATOMS: atom_id res chain seq x y z
N MET A 1 -17.11 7.03 4.35
CA MET A 1 -15.97 6.14 4.01
C MET A 1 -14.96 6.93 3.20
N ASN A 2 -13.66 6.82 3.51
CA ASN A 2 -12.61 7.44 2.71
C ASN A 2 -12.28 6.57 1.48
N ILE A 3 -12.81 6.95 0.33
CA ILE A 3 -12.68 6.20 -0.93
C ILE A 3 -11.22 6.09 -1.40
N GLN A 4 -10.38 7.09 -1.12
CA GLN A 4 -8.97 7.05 -1.53
C GLN A 4 -8.21 5.95 -0.79
N LEU A 5 -8.41 5.83 0.53
CA LEU A 5 -7.81 4.77 1.35
C LEU A 5 -8.32 3.38 0.94
N ALA A 6 -9.62 3.24 0.68
CA ALA A 6 -10.21 1.99 0.22
C ALA A 6 -9.63 1.55 -1.14
N ASN A 7 -9.50 2.48 -2.09
CA ASN A 7 -8.92 2.18 -3.40
C ASN A 7 -7.43 1.85 -3.30
N LEU A 8 -6.65 2.60 -2.52
CA LEU A 8 -5.25 2.32 -2.30
C LEU A 8 -5.04 0.96 -1.62
N SER A 9 -5.89 0.58 -0.66
CA SER A 9 -5.84 -0.76 -0.05
C SER A 9 -5.95 -1.87 -1.10
N THR A 10 -6.87 -1.72 -2.06
CA THR A 10 -7.07 -2.71 -3.13
C THR A 10 -5.85 -2.80 -4.04
N ASP A 11 -5.25 -1.66 -4.37
CA ASP A 11 -4.03 -1.60 -5.17
C ASP A 11 -2.83 -2.22 -4.44
N LEU A 12 -2.71 -2.03 -3.13
CA LEU A 12 -1.68 -2.68 -2.31
C LEU A 12 -1.88 -4.20 -2.23
N ARG A 13 -3.12 -4.69 -2.18
CA ARG A 13 -3.42 -6.13 -2.31
C ARG A 13 -2.93 -6.70 -3.64
N ARG A 14 -3.10 -5.96 -4.74
CA ARG A 14 -2.59 -6.35 -6.07
C ARG A 14 -1.05 -6.36 -6.08
N ILE A 15 -0.42 -5.34 -5.50
CA ILE A 15 1.04 -5.28 -5.33
C ILE A 15 1.55 -6.47 -4.53
N SER A 16 0.90 -6.81 -3.42
CA SER A 16 1.25 -7.99 -2.60
C SER A 16 1.27 -9.28 -3.43
N ASN A 17 0.24 -9.50 -4.25
CA ASN A 17 0.18 -10.68 -5.11
C ASN A 17 1.31 -10.69 -6.16
N TRP A 18 1.59 -9.56 -6.80
CA TRP A 18 2.69 -9.48 -7.77
C TRP A 18 4.06 -9.64 -7.14
N LEU A 19 4.24 -9.11 -5.92
CA LEU A 19 5.44 -9.38 -5.12
C LEU A 19 5.53 -10.88 -4.87
N TYR A 20 4.49 -11.55 -4.38
CA TYR A 20 4.50 -13.01 -4.16
C TYR A 20 4.89 -13.79 -5.43
N GLU A 21 4.35 -13.41 -6.59
CA GLU A 21 4.65 -14.01 -7.90
C GLU A 21 6.05 -13.66 -8.46
N GLY A 22 6.78 -12.71 -7.86
CA GLY A 22 8.09 -12.28 -8.36
C GLY A 22 8.05 -11.27 -9.50
N LYS A 23 6.92 -10.62 -9.75
CA LYS A 23 6.73 -9.63 -10.82
C LYS A 23 7.23 -8.22 -10.40
N ILE A 24 8.47 -8.13 -9.92
CA ILE A 24 9.03 -6.90 -9.31
C ILE A 24 9.02 -5.70 -10.27
N GLY A 25 9.30 -5.92 -11.56
CA GLY A 25 9.25 -4.85 -12.56
C GLY A 25 7.85 -4.22 -12.70
N PHE A 26 6.79 -5.03 -12.60
CA PHE A 26 5.41 -4.51 -12.60
C PHE A 26 5.12 -3.72 -11.34
N VAL A 27 5.57 -4.22 -10.18
CA VAL A 27 5.37 -3.55 -8.88
C VAL A 27 6.00 -2.15 -8.89
N ASN A 28 7.26 -2.03 -9.29
CA ASN A 28 7.96 -0.75 -9.30
C ASN A 28 7.27 0.27 -10.22
N ASN A 29 6.90 -0.15 -11.44
CA ASN A 29 6.16 0.69 -12.36
C ASN A 29 4.78 1.09 -11.84
N TYR A 30 4.12 0.21 -11.10
CA TYR A 30 2.78 0.46 -10.58
C TYR A 30 2.81 1.38 -9.35
N ILE A 31 3.81 1.24 -8.48
CA ILE A 31 3.99 2.10 -7.29
C ILE A 31 4.10 3.57 -7.68
N VAL A 32 4.86 3.89 -8.74
CA VAL A 32 4.95 5.26 -9.27
C VAL A 32 3.57 5.78 -9.66
N LYS A 33 2.79 4.98 -10.42
CA LYS A 33 1.45 5.39 -10.87
C LYS A 33 0.47 5.63 -9.73
N ILE A 34 0.50 4.81 -8.66
CA ILE A 34 -0.41 5.00 -7.53
C ILE A 34 -0.02 6.20 -6.66
N ARG A 35 1.27 6.56 -6.60
CA ARG A 35 1.73 7.76 -5.89
C ARG A 35 1.11 9.03 -6.46
N ASP A 36 1.03 9.11 -7.78
CA ASP A 36 0.43 10.26 -8.47
C ASP A 36 -1.11 10.25 -8.42
N LYS A 37 -1.72 9.07 -8.24
CA LYS A 37 -3.17 8.89 -8.28
C LYS A 37 -3.89 9.28 -6.99
N TYR A 38 -3.27 9.06 -5.83
CA TYR A 38 -3.93 9.25 -4.53
C TYR A 38 -3.32 10.41 -3.76
N GLN A 39 -4.18 11.22 -3.13
CA GLN A 39 -3.81 12.34 -2.27
C GLN A 39 -4.09 11.94 -0.82
N ILE A 40 -3.05 11.42 -0.17
CA ILE A 40 -3.09 11.00 1.23
C ILE A 40 -1.97 11.74 1.94
N ASP A 41 -2.35 12.81 2.62
CA ASP A 41 -1.42 13.73 3.28
C ASP A 41 -1.55 13.70 4.81
N ASN A 42 -2.57 13.01 5.32
CA ASN A 42 -2.81 12.85 6.76
C ASN A 42 -2.27 11.50 7.25
N PRO A 43 -1.85 11.41 8.53
CA PRO A 43 -1.55 10.13 9.17
C PRO A 43 -2.70 9.15 9.06
N VAL A 44 -2.39 7.87 8.85
CA VAL A 44 -3.38 6.78 8.71
C VAL A 44 -3.04 5.65 9.66
N GLY A 45 -3.88 5.44 10.67
CA GLY A 45 -3.63 4.45 11.72
C GLY A 45 -2.31 4.75 12.45
N PRO A 46 -1.37 3.79 12.52
CA PRO A 46 -0.06 3.99 13.17
C PRO A 46 0.98 4.68 12.28
N TYR A 47 0.65 5.04 11.03
CA TYR A 47 1.61 5.56 10.06
C TYR A 47 1.48 7.07 9.90
N ASP A 48 2.56 7.77 10.25
CA ASP A 48 2.69 9.21 9.98
C ASP A 48 2.77 9.51 8.48
N ASP A 49 3.39 8.60 7.71
CA ASP A 49 3.53 8.71 6.25
C ASP A 49 3.36 7.34 5.58
N VAL A 50 2.20 7.13 4.97
CA VAL A 50 1.87 5.92 4.20
C VAL A 50 2.81 5.71 3.02
N TRP A 51 3.31 6.80 2.41
CA TRP A 51 4.15 6.72 1.23
C TRP A 51 5.56 6.26 1.54
N LYS A 52 6.07 6.60 2.73
CA LYS A 52 7.30 6.01 3.24
C LYS A 52 7.20 4.50 3.38
N GLU A 53 6.07 3.99 3.88
CA GLU A 53 5.83 2.54 3.97
C GLU A 53 5.73 1.87 2.60
N ILE A 54 5.09 2.53 1.63
CA ILE A 54 5.04 2.04 0.23
C ILE A 54 6.43 2.01 -0.40
N ALA A 55 7.29 2.98 -0.11
CA ALA A 55 8.67 2.97 -0.58
C ALA A 55 9.45 1.78 0.00
N LEU A 56 9.24 1.43 1.27
CA LEU A 56 9.86 0.24 1.89
C LEU A 56 9.42 -1.07 1.22
N ILE A 57 8.15 -1.16 0.80
CA ILE A 57 7.65 -2.30 0.02
C ILE A 57 8.42 -2.45 -1.31
N ALA A 58 8.61 -1.34 -2.03
CA ALA A 58 9.32 -1.31 -3.32
C ALA A 58 10.81 -1.65 -3.19
N GLN A 59 11.46 -1.17 -2.12
CA GLN A 59 12.89 -1.35 -1.89
C GLN A 59 13.29 -2.81 -1.69
N GLY A 60 12.37 -3.68 -1.27
CA GLY A 60 12.62 -5.13 -1.23
C GLY A 60 13.72 -5.58 -0.27
N HIS A 61 14.19 -4.71 0.63
CA HIS A 61 15.37 -4.92 1.49
C HIS A 61 15.28 -6.20 2.34
N GLU A 62 14.07 -6.65 2.67
CA GLU A 62 13.85 -7.83 3.51
C GLU A 62 13.46 -9.09 2.71
N GLY A 63 13.51 -9.01 1.38
CA GLY A 63 13.11 -10.09 0.49
C GLY A 63 11.62 -10.08 0.14
N ARG A 64 11.32 -10.75 -0.98
CA ARG A 64 10.02 -10.71 -1.68
C ARG A 64 8.81 -11.02 -0.81
N LEU A 65 8.89 -12.08 0.00
CA LEU A 65 7.76 -12.52 0.84
C LEU A 65 7.45 -11.51 1.95
N ARG A 66 8.47 -10.89 2.55
CA ARG A 66 8.29 -9.84 3.56
C ARG A 66 7.72 -8.56 2.96
N SER A 67 8.16 -8.18 1.75
CA SER A 67 7.53 -7.05 1.04
C SER A 67 6.06 -7.32 0.72
N ALA A 68 5.71 -8.54 0.31
CA ALA A 68 4.31 -8.92 0.07
C ALA A 68 3.47 -8.85 1.36
N ASP A 69 4.00 -9.38 2.46
CA ASP A 69 3.33 -9.33 3.77
C ASP A 69 3.14 -7.89 4.27
N ARG A 70 4.16 -7.04 4.12
CA ARG A 70 4.07 -5.60 4.42
C ARG A 70 2.99 -4.92 3.59
N ALA A 71 2.90 -5.21 2.29
CA ALA A 71 1.84 -4.69 1.42
C ALA A 71 0.44 -5.14 1.86
N THR A 72 0.28 -6.41 2.24
CA THR A 72 -0.98 -6.96 2.78
C THR A 72 -1.37 -6.30 4.10
N THR A 73 -0.40 -6.10 4.99
CA THR A 73 -0.62 -5.47 6.30
C THR A 73 -1.06 -4.02 6.12
N LEU A 74 -0.33 -3.25 5.33
CA LEU A 74 -0.68 -1.86 5.02
C LEU A 74 -2.06 -1.78 4.35
N SER A 75 -2.35 -2.65 3.38
CA SER A 75 -3.68 -2.75 2.76
C SER A 75 -4.79 -2.91 3.82
N SER A 76 -4.60 -3.79 4.79
CA SER A 76 -5.62 -4.08 5.80
C SER A 76 -5.87 -2.87 6.69
N ILE A 77 -4.82 -2.18 7.10
CA ILE A 77 -4.90 -0.95 7.91
C ILE A 77 -5.61 0.15 7.12
N LEU A 78 -5.21 0.42 5.88
CA LEU A 78 -5.85 1.45 5.06
C LEU A 78 -7.35 1.19 4.86
N LEU A 79 -7.74 -0.06 4.63
CA LEU A 79 -9.15 -0.43 4.50
C LEU A 79 -9.92 -0.21 5.81
N GLN A 80 -9.33 -0.59 6.95
CA GLN A 80 -9.97 -0.37 8.25
C GLN A 80 -10.15 1.12 8.54
N GLU A 81 -9.13 1.94 8.29
CA GLU A 81 -9.20 3.40 8.47
C GLU A 81 -10.19 4.04 7.49
N ALA A 82 -10.28 3.54 6.25
CA ALA A 82 -11.27 4.00 5.27
C ALA A 82 -12.71 3.88 5.78
N LEU A 83 -13.00 2.81 6.52
CA LEU A 83 -14.32 2.52 7.08
C LEU A 83 -14.60 3.28 8.39
N LYS A 84 -13.56 3.68 9.13
CA LYS A 84 -13.73 4.49 10.36
C LYS A 84 -14.25 5.89 10.09
N SER A 85 -13.93 6.47 8.92
CA SER A 85 -14.41 7.79 8.49
C SER A 85 -15.92 7.86 8.19
N GLU A 86 -16.74 6.97 8.76
CA GLU A 86 -18.21 6.94 8.68
C GLU A 86 -18.91 7.24 10.01
N LYS A 87 -18.16 7.60 11.05
CA LYS A 87 -18.70 8.07 12.33
C LYS A 87 -18.42 9.55 12.50
#